data_AF-A0A953PE23-F1
#
_entry.id   AF-A0A953PE23-F1
#
_cell.length_a   1.000
_cell.length_b   1.000
_cell.length_c   1.000
_cell.angle_alpha   90.00
_cell.angle_beta   90.00
_cell.angle_gamma   90.00
#
_symmetry.space_group_name_H-M   'P 1'
#
loop_
_entity.id
_entity.type
_entity.pdbx_description
1 polymer ?
#
loop_
_entity_poly.entity_id
_entity_poly.type
_entity_poly.pdbx_seq_one_letter_code
_entity_poly.pdbx_strand_id
1 'polypeptide(L)'
;MRTFGLACLLALVLLISGCGNVFVRGSWNGGTQTVSGVVSIVQLTVVVDGDNVSTQVTVVTLTNNFGSSTVSFCGDQRTRLPLNEFVQATFLPGQPCSDLFNVVIKIH
;
A
#
# COMPACT_ATOMS: atom_id res chain seq x y z
N MET A 1 -30.68 14.34 31.88
CA MET A 1 -30.24 15.35 30.88
C MET A 1 -28.74 15.28 30.57
N ARG A 2 -27.84 15.15 31.57
CA ARG A 2 -26.38 15.21 31.38
C ARG A 2 -25.73 13.96 30.75
N THR A 3 -26.38 12.79 30.85
CA THR A 3 -25.87 11.52 30.31
C THR A 3 -26.14 11.33 28.81
N PHE A 4 -27.20 11.96 28.29
CA PHE A 4 -27.54 11.92 26.86
C PHE A 4 -26.50 12.65 25.99
N GLY A 5 -25.94 13.77 26.48
CA GLY A 5 -24.89 14.50 25.77
C GLY A 5 -23.59 13.72 25.65
N LEU A 6 -23.20 13.01 26.73
CA LEU A 6 -22.02 12.14 26.73
C LEU A 6 -22.17 10.95 25.78
N ALA A 7 -23.35 10.31 25.76
CA ALA A 7 -23.63 9.21 24.84
C ALA A 7 -23.59 9.67 23.36
N CYS A 8 -24.09 10.88 23.08
CA CYS A 8 -24.10 11.43 21.72
C CYS A 8 -22.70 11.82 21.25
N LEU A 9 -21.87 12.41 22.12
CA LEU A 9 -20.46 12.70 21.83
C LEU A 9 -19.63 11.43 21.59
N LEU A 10 -19.87 10.37 22.37
CA LEU A 10 -19.18 9.10 22.20
C LEU A 10 -19.54 8.42 20.86
N ALA A 11 -20.81 8.50 20.46
CA ALA A 11 -21.27 8.00 19.16
C ALA A 11 -20.64 8.79 17.99
N LEU A 12 -20.47 10.11 18.14
CA LEU A 12 -19.84 10.95 17.12
C LEU A 12 -18.37 10.60 16.91
N VAL A 13 -17.61 10.33 17.99
CA VAL A 13 -16.19 9.94 17.93
C VAL A 13 -15.99 8.58 17.24
N LEU A 14 -16.90 7.63 17.44
CA LEU A 14 -16.83 6.32 16.79
C LEU A 14 -17.08 6.39 15.27
N LEU A 15 -17.87 7.37 14.82
CA LEU A 15 -18.15 7.58 13.39
C LEU A 15 -16.95 8.16 12.62
N ILE A 16 -16.07 8.91 13.29
CA ILE A 16 -14.89 9.53 12.66
C ILE A 16 -13.69 8.58 12.56
N SER A 17 -13.65 7.51 13.36
CA SER A 17 -12.58 6.49 13.29
C SER A 17 -12.72 5.50 12.13
N GLY A 18 -13.78 5.62 11.31
CA GLY A 18 -14.23 4.58 10.38
C GLY A 18 -13.75 4.64 8.94
N CYS A 19 -12.77 5.45 8.57
CA CYS A 19 -12.28 5.50 7.19
C CYS A 19 -10.76 5.67 7.12
N GLY A 20 -10.05 4.63 7.54
CA GLY A 20 -8.61 4.52 7.32
C GLY A 20 -8.22 3.06 7.39
N ASN A 21 -7.83 2.48 6.26
CA ASN A 21 -7.15 1.18 6.28
C ASN A 21 -5.77 1.42 6.91
N VAL A 22 -5.64 1.19 8.22
CA VAL A 22 -4.36 1.21 8.91
C VAL A 22 -3.70 -0.15 8.67
N PHE A 23 -2.91 -0.24 7.61
CA PHE A 23 -2.08 -1.41 7.37
C PHE A 23 -0.88 -1.39 8.32
N VAL A 24 -1.02 -2.02 9.48
CA VAL A 24 0.11 -2.29 10.37
C VAL A 24 0.97 -3.37 9.73
N ARG A 25 2.02 -2.97 9.00
CA ARG A 25 3.01 -3.92 8.46
C ARG A 25 4.00 -4.26 9.57
N GLY A 26 3.86 -5.43 10.16
CA GLY A 26 4.91 -6.01 11.00
C GLY A 26 6.10 -6.39 10.13
N SER A 27 7.29 -5.87 10.44
CA SER A 27 8.54 -6.33 9.83
C SER A 27 8.87 -7.73 10.38
N TRP A 28 8.22 -8.75 9.84
CA TRP A 28 8.50 -10.13 10.18
C TRP A 28 9.55 -10.66 9.18
N ASN A 29 10.80 -10.65 9.63
CA ASN A 29 12.02 -11.05 8.92
C ASN A 29 12.35 -10.15 7.72
N GLY A 30 13.58 -9.61 7.70
CA GLY A 30 14.15 -8.82 6.58
C GLY A 30 14.39 -9.62 5.29
N GLY A 31 13.50 -10.55 4.95
CA GLY A 31 13.50 -11.32 3.72
C GLY A 31 12.57 -10.73 2.67
N THR A 32 12.61 -11.32 1.48
CA THR A 32 11.72 -10.97 0.36
C THR A 32 10.25 -11.24 0.71
N GLN A 33 9.42 -10.21 0.57
CA GLN A 33 7.96 -10.29 0.68
C GLN A 33 7.37 -10.55 -0.70
N THR A 34 6.25 -11.27 -0.76
CA THR A 34 5.57 -11.52 -2.03
C THR A 34 4.09 -11.16 -1.91
N VAL A 35 3.59 -10.37 -2.85
CA VAL A 35 2.19 -9.96 -2.94
C VAL A 35 1.62 -10.41 -4.28
N SER A 36 0.40 -10.94 -4.28
CA SER A 36 -0.32 -11.29 -5.50
C SER A 36 -1.70 -10.65 -5.54
N GLY A 37 -2.09 -10.21 -6.74
CA GLY A 37 -3.38 -9.58 -6.99
C GLY A 37 -3.44 -8.92 -8.36
N VAL A 38 -4.63 -8.44 -8.71
CA VAL A 38 -4.86 -7.64 -9.91
C VAL A 38 -4.35 -6.23 -9.68
N VAL A 39 -3.51 -5.72 -10.57
CA VAL A 39 -3.01 -4.36 -10.48
C VAL A 39 -4.14 -3.38 -10.82
N SER A 40 -4.70 -2.71 -9.82
CA SER A 40 -5.80 -1.77 -10.03
C SER A 40 -5.32 -0.34 -10.24
N ILE A 41 -4.21 0.04 -9.57
CA ILE A 41 -3.68 1.41 -9.62
C ILE A 41 -2.16 1.33 -9.71
N VAL A 42 -1.58 2.11 -10.62
CA VAL A 42 -0.14 2.35 -10.72
C VAL A 42 0.08 3.84 -10.85
N GLN A 43 0.66 4.45 -9.83
CA GLN A 43 0.89 5.88 -9.76
C GLN A 43 2.37 6.14 -9.53
N LEU A 44 2.96 7.00 -10.36
CA LEU A 44 4.32 7.48 -10.16
C LEU A 44 4.29 8.75 -9.31
N THR A 45 5.01 8.75 -8.20
CA THR A 45 5.16 9.90 -7.30
C THR A 45 6.63 10.13 -6.99
N VAL A 46 6.93 11.26 -6.37
CA VAL A 46 8.27 11.58 -5.89
C VAL A 46 8.17 11.79 -4.40
N VAL A 47 8.94 11.03 -3.64
CA VAL A 47 9.04 11.16 -2.18
C VAL A 47 10.31 11.92 -1.88
N VAL A 48 10.20 13.04 -1.17
CA VAL A 48 11.34 13.81 -0.70
C VAL A 48 11.69 13.29 0.69
N ASP A 49 12.87 12.70 0.83
CA ASP A 49 13.38 12.28 2.13
C ASP A 49 13.92 13.48 2.93
N GLY A 50 14.14 13.32 4.24
CA GLY A 50 14.58 14.39 5.16
C GLY A 50 15.87 15.10 4.72
N ASP A 51 16.68 14.48 3.87
CA ASP A 51 17.90 15.04 3.27
C ASP A 51 17.67 15.84 1.97
N ASN A 52 16.41 16.18 1.63
CA ASN A 52 16.02 16.84 0.37
C ASN A 52 16.31 16.02 -0.90
N VAL A 53 16.49 14.70 -0.75
CA VAL A 53 16.67 13.79 -1.88
C VAL A 53 15.30 13.40 -2.41
N SER A 54 14.98 13.88 -3.61
CA SER A 54 13.76 13.49 -4.33
C SER A 54 13.94 12.09 -4.93
N THR A 55 13.30 11.09 -4.34
CA THR A 55 13.29 9.72 -4.85
C THR A 55 12.01 9.46 -5.62
N GLN A 56 12.14 9.05 -6.87
CA GLN A 56 10.99 8.62 -7.67
C GLN A 56 10.48 7.26 -7.15
N VAL A 57 9.19 7.16 -6.89
CA VAL A 57 8.53 5.99 -6.30
C VAL A 57 7.28 5.64 -7.11
N THR A 58 7.10 4.37 -7.42
CA THR A 58 5.88 3.86 -8.05
C THR A 58 5.00 3.23 -6.98
N VAL A 59 3.84 3.84 -6.72
CA VAL A 59 2.81 3.31 -5.82
C VAL A 59 1.89 2.39 -6.61
N VAL A 60 1.76 1.15 -6.15
CA VAL A 60 0.98 0.11 -6.81
C VAL A 60 -0.05 -0.44 -5.86
N THR A 61 -1.31 -0.44 -6.28
CA THR A 61 -2.41 -1.07 -5.54
C THR A 61 -2.79 -2.37 -6.23
N LEU A 62 -2.57 -3.48 -5.52
CA LEU A 62 -2.99 -4.81 -5.95
C LEU A 62 -4.29 -5.18 -5.23
N THR A 63 -5.32 -5.55 -5.98
CA THR A 63 -6.60 -5.99 -5.44
C THR A 63 -6.72 -7.50 -5.61
N ASN A 64 -7.07 -8.22 -4.56
CA ASN A 64 -7.37 -9.64 -4.57
C ASN A 64 -8.73 -9.90 -3.91
N ASN A 65 -9.16 -11.16 -3.87
CA ASN A 65 -10.45 -11.55 -3.27
C ASN A 65 -10.58 -11.20 -1.77
N PHE A 66 -9.47 -10.90 -1.09
CA PHE A 66 -9.43 -10.61 0.35
C PHE A 66 -9.27 -9.11 0.66
N GLY A 67 -9.04 -8.26 -0.35
CA GLY A 67 -8.90 -6.81 -0.17
C GLY A 67 -7.95 -6.15 -1.17
N SER A 68 -7.57 -4.90 -0.88
CA SER A 68 -6.57 -4.16 -1.64
C SER A 68 -5.29 -4.00 -0.82
N SER A 69 -4.13 -4.13 -1.48
CA SER A 69 -2.80 -4.01 -0.91
C SER A 69 -2.01 -2.97 -1.70
N THR A 70 -1.70 -1.85 -1.06
CA THR A 70 -0.87 -0.81 -1.65
C THR A 70 0.60 -0.99 -1.24
N VAL A 71 1.50 -0.98 -2.22
CA VAL A 71 2.95 -1.11 -2.05
C VAL A 71 3.65 -0.02 -2.85
N SER A 72 4.62 0.65 -2.23
CA SER A 72 5.48 1.64 -2.88
C SER A 72 6.80 1.00 -3.31
N PHE A 73 7.13 1.09 -4.60
CA PHE A 73 8.39 0.59 -5.16
C PHE A 73 9.33 1.73 -5.51
N CYS A 74 10.63 1.56 -5.29
CA CYS A 74 11.63 2.52 -5.70
C CYS A 74 11.78 2.54 -7.24
N GLY A 75 11.86 3.75 -7.82
CA GLY A 75 12.00 3.98 -9.26
C GLY A 75 10.68 3.91 -10.05
N ASP A 76 10.80 3.91 -11.38
CA ASP A 76 9.67 3.73 -12.30
C ASP A 76 9.45 2.25 -12.63
N GLN A 77 8.40 1.67 -12.07
CA GLN A 77 8.03 0.26 -12.27
C GLN A 77 6.79 0.10 -13.16
N ARG A 78 6.30 1.18 -13.79
CA ARG A 78 5.05 1.18 -14.58
C ARG A 78 5.08 0.20 -15.73
N THR A 79 6.23 0.02 -16.37
CA THR A 79 6.40 -0.92 -17.50
C THR A 79 6.35 -2.39 -17.07
N ARG A 80 6.66 -2.69 -15.80
CA ARG A 80 6.70 -4.07 -15.28
C ARG A 80 5.37 -4.50 -14.65
N LEU A 81 4.51 -3.55 -14.31
CA LEU A 81 3.25 -3.77 -13.60
C LEU A 81 2.09 -3.23 -14.45
N PRO A 82 1.64 -3.99 -15.46
CA PRO A 82 0.52 -3.59 -16.30
C PRO A 82 -0.77 -3.49 -15.47
N LEU A 83 -1.57 -2.46 -15.75
CA LEU A 83 -2.88 -2.29 -15.14
C LEU A 83 -3.82 -3.41 -15.56
N ASN A 84 -4.72 -3.79 -14.66
CA ASN A 84 -5.76 -4.80 -14.82
C ASN A 84 -5.27 -6.23 -15.08
N GLU A 85 -3.99 -6.49 -14.81
CA GLU A 85 -3.38 -7.82 -14.91
C GLU A 85 -3.18 -8.44 -13.52
N PHE A 86 -3.32 -9.76 -13.44
CA PHE A 86 -2.99 -10.49 -12.22
C PHE A 86 -1.48 -10.73 -12.14
N VAL A 87 -0.83 -10.13 -11.15
CA VAL A 87 0.62 -10.22 -10.97
C VAL A 87 0.97 -10.76 -9.59
N GLN A 88 2.14 -11.39 -9.53
CA GLN A 88 2.82 -11.76 -8.30
C GLN A 88 4.12 -10.97 -8.24
N ALA A 89 4.20 -10.00 -7.33
CA ALA A 89 5.38 -9.17 -7.13
C ALA A 89 6.12 -9.61 -5.87
N THR A 90 7.40 -9.94 -6.03
CA THR A 90 8.33 -10.22 -4.93
C THR A 90 9.24 -9.02 -4.75
N PHE A 91 9.32 -8.52 -3.52
CA PHE A 91 10.01 -7.27 -3.20
C PHE A 91 10.69 -7.33 -1.84
N LEU A 92 11.71 -6.51 -1.65
CA LEU A 92 12.37 -6.30 -0.38
C LEU A 92 11.77 -5.06 0.30
N PRO A 93 11.12 -5.19 1.46
CA PRO A 93 10.55 -4.05 2.16
C PRO A 93 11.68 -3.12 2.63
N GLY A 94 11.54 -1.84 2.33
CA GLY A 94 12.47 -0.78 2.72
C GLY A 94 11.74 0.52 3.02
N GLN A 95 12.41 1.43 3.70
CA GLN A 95 11.96 2.81 3.92
C GLN A 95 12.94 3.75 3.20
N PRO A 96 12.45 4.69 2.37
CA PRO A 96 11.05 5.12 2.19
C PRO A 96 10.22 4.29 1.18
N CYS A 97 10.85 3.44 0.36
CA CYS A 97 10.19 2.61 -0.65
C CYS A 97 10.78 1.18 -0.65
N SER A 98 10.01 0.23 -1.18
CA SER A 98 10.43 -1.17 -1.31
C SER A 98 11.19 -1.39 -2.63
N ASP A 99 12.16 -2.31 -2.63
CA ASP A 99 12.88 -2.68 -3.85
C ASP A 99 12.18 -3.85 -4.55
N LEU A 100 11.84 -3.66 -5.83
CA LEU A 100 11.11 -4.65 -6.63
C LEU A 100 12.10 -5.66 -7.21
N PHE A 101 12.13 -6.87 -6.66
CA PHE A 101 13.06 -7.91 -7.08
C PHE A 101 12.56 -8.66 -8.32
N ASN A 102 11.30 -9.09 -8.31
CA ASN A 102 10.72 -9.89 -9.40
C ASN A 102 9.22 -9.64 -9.55
N VAL A 103 8.72 -9.69 -10.78
CA VAL A 103 7.29 -9.64 -11.11
C VAL A 103 6.96 -10.76 -12.08
N VAL A 104 6.02 -11.60 -11.70
CA VAL A 104 5.49 -12.67 -12.55
C VAL A 104 4.03 -12.34 -12.87
N ILE A 105 3.75 -12.10 -14.15
CA ILE A 105 2.37 -11.97 -14.65
C ILE A 105 1.79 -13.38 -14.71
N LYS A 106 0.67 -13.62 -14.01
CA LYS A 106 -0.05 -14.89 -14.09
C LYS A 106 -1.24 -14.66 -14.99
N ILE A 107 -1.14 -15.19 -16.21
CA ILE A 107 -2.23 -15.21 -17.17
C ILE A 107 -3.20 -16.30 -16.70
N HIS A 108 -4.47 -15.93 -16.51
CA HIS A 108 -5.55 -16.89 -16.24
C HIS A 108 -6.22 -17.30 -17.54
#